data_AF-I7IPB3-F1
#
_entry.id   AF-I7IPB3-F1
#
_cell.length_a   1.000
_cell.length_b   1.000
_cell.length_c   1.000
_cell.angle_alpha   90.00
_cell.angle_beta   90.00
_cell.angle_gamma   90.00
#
_symmetry.space_group_name_H-M   'P 1'
#
loop_
_entity.id
_entity.type
_entity.pdbx_description
1 polymer ?
#
loop_
_entity_poly.entity_id
_entity_poly.type
_entity_poly.pdbx_seq_one_letter_code
_entity_poly.pdbx_strand_id
1 'polypeptide(L)'
;MDLPETATDLFSLAKSKFKEKRYEESTDLFSRALEKKTLELHSNNPINFELAKYYLWYGDSLLTKEEQTNQLLTDQYDILNPTNKDTDQSNSDETSGLIDAQVIIAQKEAAESETVANDEVGDEEMAFEMFQLAIKSYNSVNLTANDAEDLSYCHMRLGDMLILQNNFTEAELEYQSAVDIRKKFKMEGKKLSSCYLSLAQSQMFAGKLVIAKMTFKTCESLMEDILKLYPNDETYTCALEDVKLQLHDLDKIIKEQIYEFSKQKGIPIESVQLKQGSQCDAVSLIPKTTDTLDEPILGGESIMISPAQCKTVICGTKKKRIDLTNLY
;
A
#
# COMPACT_ATOMS: atom_id res chain seq x y z
N MET A 1 30.23 22.20 -4.92
CA MET A 1 29.48 21.03 -4.43
C MET A 1 29.20 20.23 -5.67
N ASP A 2 30.01 19.20 -5.90
CA ASP A 2 30.01 18.47 -7.17
C ASP A 2 28.70 17.69 -7.33
N LEU A 3 28.09 17.76 -8.51
CA LEU A 3 26.89 16.98 -8.81
C LEU A 3 27.25 15.49 -8.81
N PRO A 4 26.39 14.60 -8.26
CA PRO A 4 26.65 13.16 -8.25
C PRO A 4 26.80 12.60 -9.69
N GLU A 5 27.98 12.01 -9.97
CA GLU A 5 28.40 11.63 -11.32
C GLU A 5 27.97 10.23 -11.73
N THR A 6 27.62 9.32 -10.81
CA THR A 6 27.18 7.94 -11.14
C THR A 6 25.75 7.65 -10.66
N ALA A 7 25.11 6.60 -11.21
CA ALA A 7 23.82 6.14 -10.70
C ALA A 7 23.88 5.75 -9.21
N THR A 8 25.00 5.18 -8.77
CA THR A 8 25.21 4.75 -7.38
C THR A 8 25.33 5.95 -6.43
N ASP A 9 25.95 7.05 -6.87
CA ASP A 9 26.06 8.28 -6.07
C ASP A 9 24.68 8.94 -5.90
N LEU A 10 23.90 9.01 -6.98
CA LEU A 10 22.52 9.50 -6.94
C LEU A 10 21.67 8.65 -5.99
N PHE A 11 21.80 7.33 -6.09
CA PHE A 11 21.07 6.39 -5.23
C PHE A 11 21.43 6.55 -3.75
N SER A 12 22.71 6.75 -3.45
CA SER A 12 23.19 6.98 -2.08
C SER A 12 22.71 8.33 -1.53
N LEU A 13 22.71 9.37 -2.36
CA LEU A 13 22.18 10.68 -2.01
C LEU A 13 20.67 10.62 -1.77
N ALA A 14 19.92 9.92 -2.63
CA ALA A 14 18.50 9.68 -2.47
C ALA A 14 18.20 9.03 -1.11
N LYS A 15 18.93 7.96 -0.75
CA LYS A 15 18.82 7.34 0.58
C LYS A 15 19.09 8.29 1.74
N SER A 16 20.04 9.22 1.59
CA SER A 16 20.28 10.25 2.61
C SER A 16 19.06 11.16 2.76
N LYS A 17 18.51 11.66 1.64
CA LYS A 17 17.33 12.52 1.64
C LYS A 17 16.08 11.80 2.17
N PHE A 18 15.93 10.53 1.86
CA PHE A 18 14.88 9.68 2.41
C PHE A 18 14.94 9.62 3.93
N LYS A 19 16.15 9.39 4.49
CA LYS A 19 16.37 9.38 5.95
C LYS A 19 16.14 10.74 6.60
N GLU A 20 16.39 11.82 5.88
CA GLU A 20 16.08 13.20 6.29
C GLU A 20 14.58 13.54 6.18
N LYS A 21 13.71 12.58 5.79
CA LYS A 21 12.28 12.75 5.53
C LYS A 21 11.96 13.76 4.41
N ARG A 22 12.93 14.02 3.52
CA ARG A 22 12.76 14.86 2.33
C ARG A 22 12.28 13.99 1.18
N TYR A 23 11.06 13.48 1.30
CA TYR A 23 10.54 12.42 0.41
C TYR A 23 10.43 12.88 -1.04
N GLU A 24 9.91 14.08 -1.32
CA GLU A 24 9.82 14.62 -2.69
C GLU A 24 11.18 14.67 -3.40
N GLU A 25 12.20 15.20 -2.72
CA GLU A 25 13.57 15.25 -3.27
C GLU A 25 14.18 13.85 -3.41
N SER A 26 13.90 12.97 -2.45
CA SER A 26 14.36 11.59 -2.49
C SER A 26 13.77 10.85 -3.69
N THR A 27 12.48 11.03 -3.97
CA THR A 27 11.76 10.41 -5.08
C THR A 27 12.32 10.86 -6.43
N ASP A 28 12.59 12.17 -6.61
CA ASP A 28 13.26 12.69 -7.82
C ASP A 28 14.68 12.10 -8.00
N LEU A 29 15.43 11.97 -6.90
CA LEU A 29 16.77 11.40 -6.98
C LEU A 29 16.74 9.89 -7.28
N PHE A 30 15.78 9.14 -6.74
CA PHE A 30 15.62 7.71 -7.04
C PHE A 30 15.20 7.47 -8.49
N SER A 31 14.28 8.26 -9.05
CA SER A 31 13.89 8.16 -10.46
C SER A 31 15.10 8.40 -11.38
N ARG A 32 15.86 9.48 -11.13
CA ARG A 32 17.08 9.80 -11.88
C ARG A 32 18.18 8.75 -11.72
N ALA A 33 18.30 8.16 -10.54
CA ALA A 33 19.26 7.07 -10.31
C ALA A 33 18.89 5.82 -11.13
N LEU A 34 17.59 5.48 -11.17
CA LEU A 34 17.06 4.36 -11.95
C LEU A 34 17.24 4.58 -13.47
N GLU A 35 16.92 5.78 -13.96
CA GLU A 35 17.19 6.19 -15.35
C GLU A 35 18.64 5.96 -15.74
N LYS A 36 19.52 6.52 -14.92
CA LYS A 36 20.95 6.49 -15.19
C LYS A 36 21.49 5.07 -15.14
N LYS A 37 21.07 4.25 -14.17
CA LYS A 37 21.46 2.84 -14.09
C LYS A 37 20.96 2.05 -15.30
N THR A 38 19.74 2.33 -15.78
CA THR A 38 19.19 1.68 -16.98
C THR A 38 20.04 2.00 -18.22
N LEU A 39 20.45 3.27 -18.37
CA LEU A 39 21.35 3.70 -19.45
C LEU A 39 22.75 3.06 -19.33
N GLU A 40 23.33 3.00 -18.13
CA GLU A 40 24.63 2.37 -17.88
C GLU A 40 24.65 0.89 -18.28
N LEU A 41 23.54 0.17 -18.06
CA LEU A 41 23.42 -1.25 -18.40
C LEU A 41 23.24 -1.52 -19.89
N HIS A 42 22.93 -0.50 -20.71
CA HIS A 42 22.66 -0.62 -22.15
C HIS A 42 21.67 -1.76 -22.50
N SER A 43 20.78 -2.09 -21.56
CA SER A 43 19.87 -3.23 -21.65
C SER A 43 18.45 -2.69 -21.71
N ASN A 44 17.74 -2.97 -22.80
CA ASN A 44 16.32 -2.63 -22.94
C ASN A 44 15.40 -3.58 -22.15
N ASN A 45 15.94 -4.58 -21.46
CA ASN A 45 15.16 -5.48 -20.62
C ASN A 45 14.88 -4.84 -19.25
N PRO A 46 13.61 -4.52 -18.92
CA PRO A 46 13.24 -3.96 -17.61
C PRO A 46 13.34 -4.99 -16.48
N ILE A 47 13.39 -6.29 -16.79
CA ILE A 47 13.57 -7.37 -15.80
C ILE A 47 15.08 -7.64 -15.70
N ASN A 48 15.76 -6.88 -14.86
CA ASN A 48 17.19 -7.00 -14.63
C ASN A 48 17.52 -6.91 -13.13
N PHE A 49 18.21 -7.92 -12.60
CA PHE A 49 18.60 -7.97 -11.19
C PHE A 49 19.36 -6.72 -10.70
N GLU A 50 20.20 -6.11 -11.55
CA GLU A 50 20.93 -4.88 -11.23
C GLU A 50 20.01 -3.65 -11.03
N LEU A 51 18.78 -3.70 -11.55
CA LEU A 51 17.76 -2.66 -11.38
C LEU A 51 16.80 -2.97 -10.21
N ALA A 52 16.76 -4.21 -9.72
CA ALA A 52 15.79 -4.65 -8.71
C ALA A 52 15.79 -3.75 -7.46
N LYS A 53 16.96 -3.38 -6.98
CA LYS A 53 17.11 -2.49 -5.81
C LYS A 53 16.73 -1.05 -6.11
N TYR A 54 16.88 -0.59 -7.35
CA TYR A 54 16.47 0.75 -7.76
C TYR A 54 14.95 0.84 -7.84
N TYR A 55 14.30 -0.16 -8.43
CA TYR A 55 12.84 -0.29 -8.44
C TYR A 55 12.26 -0.32 -7.04
N LEU A 56 12.78 -1.19 -6.16
CA LEU A 56 12.36 -1.28 -4.77
C LEU A 56 12.35 0.09 -4.08
N TRP A 57 13.48 0.79 -4.09
CA TRP A 57 13.62 2.04 -3.35
C TRP A 57 12.86 3.20 -3.99
N TYR A 58 12.71 3.19 -5.31
CA TYR A 58 11.89 4.19 -5.98
C TYR A 58 10.41 4.01 -5.62
N GLY A 59 9.89 2.78 -5.72
CA GLY A 59 8.52 2.45 -5.30
C GLY A 59 8.25 2.78 -3.84
N ASP A 60 9.19 2.41 -2.95
CA ASP A 60 9.12 2.74 -1.51
C ASP A 60 9.05 4.25 -1.28
N SER A 61 9.83 5.03 -2.05
CA SER A 61 9.83 6.48 -1.93
C SER A 61 8.55 7.15 -2.40
N LEU A 62 7.96 6.63 -3.48
CA LEU A 62 6.68 7.12 -4.02
C LEU A 62 5.58 6.91 -2.98
N LEU A 63 5.46 5.67 -2.47
CA LEU A 63 4.41 5.31 -1.53
C LEU A 63 4.56 6.03 -0.18
N THR A 64 5.78 6.15 0.35
CA THR A 64 6.01 6.90 1.60
C THR A 64 5.78 8.40 1.46
N LYS A 65 6.07 8.99 0.29
CA LYS A 65 5.70 10.39 0.02
C LYS A 65 4.18 10.58 0.10
N GLU A 66 3.43 9.67 -0.49
CA GLU A 66 1.96 9.70 -0.50
C GLU A 66 1.37 9.49 0.91
N GLU A 67 1.84 8.47 1.63
CA GLU A 67 1.45 8.19 3.02
C GLU A 67 1.62 9.40 3.93
N GLN A 68 2.73 10.14 3.79
CA GLN A 68 3.01 11.33 4.59
C GLN A 68 2.15 12.53 4.20
N THR A 69 1.82 12.65 2.90
CA THR A 69 0.90 13.69 2.42
C THR A 69 -0.51 13.45 2.98
N ASN A 70 -0.97 12.20 2.97
CA ASN A 70 -2.26 11.81 3.54
C ASN A 70 -2.30 11.95 5.08
N GLN A 71 -1.21 11.65 5.77
CA GLN A 71 -1.10 11.87 7.22
C GLN A 71 -1.20 13.35 7.58
N LEU A 72 -0.50 14.24 6.85
CA LEU A 72 -0.57 15.69 7.07
C LEU A 72 -1.99 16.24 6.88
N LEU A 73 -2.72 15.74 5.88
CA LEU A 73 -4.12 16.10 5.64
C LEU A 73 -5.03 15.61 6.79
N THR A 74 -4.77 14.43 7.33
CA THR A 74 -5.52 13.86 8.47
C THR A 74 -5.26 14.64 9.75
N ASP A 75 -4.00 14.94 10.06
CA ASP A 75 -3.64 15.73 11.24
C ASP A 75 -4.22 17.16 11.15
N GLN A 76 -4.25 17.76 9.96
CA GLN A 76 -4.86 19.06 9.74
C GLN A 76 -6.39 19.03 9.95
N TYR A 77 -7.05 17.93 9.58
CA TYR A 77 -8.46 17.70 9.85
C TYR A 77 -8.74 17.58 11.35
N ASP A 78 -7.94 16.80 12.08
CA ASP A 78 -8.09 16.59 13.53
C ASP A 78 -7.88 17.88 14.33
N ILE A 79 -6.99 18.78 13.87
CA ILE A 79 -6.78 20.10 14.46
C ILE A 79 -7.97 21.03 14.21
N LEU A 80 -8.56 20.97 13.02
CA LEU A 80 -9.67 21.84 12.62
C LEU A 80 -11.04 21.34 13.10
N ASN A 81 -11.13 20.09 13.53
CA ASN A 81 -12.35 19.49 14.03
C ASN A 81 -12.10 18.62 15.28
N PRO A 82 -11.71 19.24 16.42
CA PRO A 82 -11.46 18.53 17.66
C PRO A 82 -12.79 18.10 18.31
N THR A 83 -13.52 17.19 17.67
CA THR A 83 -14.73 16.63 18.26
C THR A 83 -14.40 15.33 18.99
N ASN A 84 -14.36 15.47 20.32
CA ASN A 84 -14.51 14.44 21.34
C ASN A 84 -13.40 13.39 21.47
N LYS A 85 -12.27 13.82 22.04
CA LYS A 85 -11.55 13.00 23.04
C LYS A 85 -11.79 13.60 24.43
N ASP A 86 -12.84 13.08 25.07
CA ASP A 86 -13.15 13.10 26.51
C ASP A 86 -12.92 14.39 27.33
N THR A 87 -13.99 15.13 27.68
CA THR A 87 -14.48 15.30 29.07
C THR A 87 -15.69 16.26 29.20
N ASP A 88 -16.49 15.99 30.22
CA ASP A 88 -17.63 16.74 30.74
C ASP A 88 -17.42 18.26 30.95
N GLN A 89 -18.55 18.97 30.79
CA GLN A 89 -18.94 20.28 31.34
C GLN A 89 -18.35 21.60 30.81
N SER A 90 -19.30 22.37 30.25
CA SER A 90 -19.63 23.78 30.51
C SER A 90 -19.19 24.85 29.50
N ASN A 91 -20.23 25.46 28.90
CA ASN A 91 -20.38 26.80 28.35
C ASN A 91 -19.11 27.66 28.13
N SER A 92 -18.87 28.05 26.88
CA SER A 92 -18.98 29.46 26.46
C SER A 92 -18.94 29.57 24.94
N ASP A 93 -19.74 30.51 24.43
CA ASP A 93 -19.66 31.08 23.09
C ASP A 93 -18.21 31.45 22.76
N GLU A 94 -17.71 30.99 21.61
CA GLU A 94 -16.89 31.82 20.73
C GLU A 94 -16.89 31.25 19.31
N THR A 95 -17.33 32.10 18.38
CA THR A 95 -17.33 31.90 16.93
C THR A 95 -15.93 31.58 16.42
N SER A 96 -15.68 30.33 16.02
CA SER A 96 -14.50 29.94 15.24
C SER A 96 -14.94 29.22 13.99
N GLY A 97 -14.42 29.65 12.85
CA GLY A 97 -14.89 29.30 11.51
C GLY A 97 -14.87 27.80 11.24
N LEU A 98 -16.06 27.20 11.22
CA LEU A 98 -16.30 25.89 10.65
C LEU A 98 -16.05 25.97 9.14
N ILE A 99 -14.89 25.49 8.69
CA ILE A 99 -14.75 25.10 7.29
C ILE A 99 -15.56 23.81 7.15
N ASP A 100 -16.61 23.88 6.34
CA ASP A 100 -17.54 22.78 6.11
C ASP A 100 -16.77 21.51 5.68
N ALA A 101 -17.11 20.33 6.20
CA ALA A 101 -16.45 19.08 5.81
C ALA A 101 -16.54 18.85 4.29
N GLN A 102 -17.54 19.44 3.64
CA GLN A 102 -17.72 19.51 2.20
C GLN A 102 -16.60 20.28 1.48
N VAL A 103 -15.98 21.29 2.10
CA VAL A 103 -14.87 22.05 1.49
C VAL A 103 -13.58 21.24 1.49
N ILE A 104 -13.34 20.41 2.51
CA ILE A 104 -12.15 19.53 2.56
C ILE A 104 -12.33 18.32 1.64
N ILE A 105 -13.53 17.74 1.61
CA ILE A 105 -13.88 16.72 0.60
C ILE A 105 -13.74 17.31 -0.80
N ALA A 106 -14.23 18.53 -1.05
CA ALA A 106 -14.04 19.22 -2.33
C ALA A 106 -12.58 19.55 -2.64
N GLN A 107 -11.71 19.77 -1.64
CA GLN A 107 -10.27 19.95 -1.85
C GLN A 107 -9.56 18.63 -2.17
N LYS A 108 -9.96 17.53 -1.52
CA LYS A 108 -9.49 16.18 -1.84
C LYS A 108 -9.96 15.75 -3.23
N GLU A 109 -11.24 15.95 -3.53
CA GLU A 109 -11.83 15.73 -4.85
C GLU A 109 -11.23 16.67 -5.91
N ALA A 110 -10.83 17.90 -5.55
CA ALA A 110 -10.13 18.80 -6.47
C ALA A 110 -8.67 18.38 -6.71
N ALA A 111 -7.96 17.85 -5.71
CA ALA A 111 -6.62 17.30 -5.87
C ALA A 111 -6.64 15.97 -6.66
N GLU A 112 -7.65 15.13 -6.42
CA GLU A 112 -7.95 13.93 -7.19
C GLU A 112 -8.42 14.28 -8.62
N SER A 113 -9.19 15.37 -8.80
CA SER A 113 -9.63 15.84 -10.12
C SER A 113 -8.51 16.51 -10.92
N GLU A 114 -7.58 17.23 -10.28
CA GLU A 114 -6.37 17.77 -10.94
C GLU A 114 -5.38 16.66 -11.35
N THR A 115 -5.34 15.55 -10.62
CA THR A 115 -4.55 14.37 -10.99
C THR A 115 -5.22 13.54 -12.09
N VAL A 116 -6.55 13.45 -12.12
CA VAL A 116 -7.32 12.78 -13.20
C VAL A 116 -7.39 13.62 -14.48
N ALA A 117 -7.27 14.96 -14.40
CA ALA A 117 -7.26 15.85 -15.56
C ALA A 117 -5.92 15.87 -16.32
N ASN A 118 -4.85 15.33 -15.73
CA ASN A 118 -3.60 15.06 -16.42
C ASN A 118 -3.50 13.54 -16.63
N ASP A 119 -3.07 13.06 -17.80
CA ASP A 119 -2.74 11.62 -18.06
C ASP A 119 -1.50 11.15 -17.25
N GLU A 120 -1.40 11.59 -15.98
CA GLU A 120 -0.33 11.29 -15.05
C GLU A 120 -0.71 10.08 -14.18
N VAL A 121 -0.09 8.93 -14.44
CA VAL A 121 -0.09 7.77 -13.54
C VAL A 121 0.24 8.23 -12.13
N GLY A 122 -0.65 7.96 -11.17
CA GLY A 122 -0.49 8.37 -9.79
C GLY A 122 0.73 7.74 -9.13
N ASP A 123 1.24 8.36 -8.05
CA ASP A 123 2.41 7.85 -7.33
C ASP A 123 2.16 6.42 -6.80
N GLU A 124 0.95 6.09 -6.34
CA GLU A 124 0.55 4.74 -5.91
C GLU A 124 0.66 3.72 -7.06
N GLU A 125 0.07 3.99 -8.22
CA GLU A 125 0.09 3.08 -9.36
C GLU A 125 1.54 2.87 -9.85
N MET A 126 2.33 3.95 -9.90
CA MET A 126 3.74 3.85 -10.23
C MET A 126 4.52 3.03 -9.20
N ALA A 127 4.25 3.20 -7.90
CA ALA A 127 4.87 2.40 -6.85
C ALA A 127 4.56 0.91 -7.01
N PHE A 128 3.30 0.58 -7.35
CA PHE A 128 2.85 -0.78 -7.58
C PHE A 128 3.62 -1.45 -8.72
N GLU A 129 3.77 -0.75 -9.85
CA GLU A 129 4.57 -1.22 -10.99
C GLU A 129 6.04 -1.42 -10.61
N MET A 130 6.63 -0.48 -9.87
CA MET A 130 8.02 -0.59 -9.43
C MET A 130 8.23 -1.82 -8.54
N PHE A 131 7.34 -2.10 -7.59
CA PHE A 131 7.46 -3.30 -6.76
C PHE A 131 7.30 -4.59 -7.59
N GLN A 132 6.39 -4.64 -8.57
CA GLN A 132 6.29 -5.78 -9.47
C GLN A 132 7.57 -6.00 -10.30
N LEU A 133 8.16 -4.93 -10.83
CA LEU A 133 9.42 -5.00 -11.57
C LEU A 133 10.56 -5.47 -10.67
N ALA A 134 10.62 -4.99 -9.43
CA ALA A 134 11.59 -5.47 -8.43
C ALA A 134 11.43 -6.97 -8.18
N ILE A 135 10.21 -7.46 -7.94
CA ILE A 135 9.91 -8.88 -7.71
C ILE A 135 10.33 -9.74 -8.92
N LYS A 136 9.94 -9.34 -10.13
CA LYS A 136 10.32 -10.04 -11.37
C LYS A 136 11.83 -10.09 -11.54
N SER A 137 12.52 -8.98 -11.24
CA SER A 137 13.97 -8.86 -11.35
C SER A 137 14.70 -9.73 -10.33
N TYR A 138 14.26 -9.77 -9.07
CA TYR A 138 14.82 -10.66 -8.05
C TYR A 138 14.59 -12.13 -8.40
N ASN A 139 13.39 -12.50 -8.86
CA ASN A 139 13.08 -13.89 -9.23
C ASN A 139 13.83 -14.40 -10.48
N SER A 140 14.53 -13.53 -11.20
CA SER A 140 15.32 -13.91 -12.38
C SER A 140 16.66 -14.57 -12.06
N VAL A 141 17.11 -14.54 -10.80
CA VAL A 141 18.43 -15.03 -10.38
C VAL A 141 18.37 -15.85 -9.09
N ASN A 142 19.49 -16.50 -8.74
CA ASN A 142 19.67 -17.10 -7.42
C ASN A 142 20.03 -16.01 -6.41
N LEU A 143 19.15 -15.81 -5.43
CA LEU A 143 19.23 -14.71 -4.47
C LEU A 143 20.19 -14.99 -3.31
N THR A 144 20.86 -13.93 -2.83
CA THR A 144 21.50 -13.93 -1.51
C THR A 144 20.44 -13.73 -0.41
N ALA A 145 20.84 -13.88 0.86
CA ALA A 145 19.94 -13.61 1.98
C ALA A 145 19.46 -12.14 2.00
N ASN A 146 20.33 -11.18 1.65
CA ASN A 146 19.94 -9.77 1.61
C ASN A 146 18.96 -9.49 0.45
N ASP A 147 19.18 -10.10 -0.72
CA ASP A 147 18.27 -9.92 -1.85
C ASP A 147 16.91 -10.58 -1.59
N ALA A 148 16.90 -11.71 -0.87
CA ALA A 148 15.68 -12.35 -0.43
C ALA A 148 14.91 -11.50 0.60
N GLU A 149 15.62 -10.73 1.44
CA GLU A 149 14.98 -9.80 2.37
C GLU A 149 14.32 -8.66 1.60
N ASP A 150 15.06 -8.04 0.68
CA ASP A 150 14.55 -7.00 -0.23
C ASP A 150 13.35 -7.52 -1.04
N LEU A 151 13.40 -8.74 -1.58
CA LEU A 151 12.28 -9.38 -2.29
C LEU A 151 11.06 -9.58 -1.36
N SER A 152 11.27 -10.12 -0.15
CA SER A 152 10.18 -10.32 0.81
C SER A 152 9.51 -8.99 1.19
N TYR A 153 10.28 -7.91 1.23
CA TYR A 153 9.78 -6.58 1.51
C TYR A 153 8.93 -6.02 0.36
N CYS A 154 9.31 -6.25 -0.91
CA CYS A 154 8.46 -5.89 -2.05
C CYS A 154 7.08 -6.55 -1.95
N HIS A 155 7.03 -7.85 -1.63
CA HIS A 155 5.77 -8.57 -1.41
C HIS A 155 4.96 -7.98 -0.25
N MET A 156 5.60 -7.60 0.86
CA MET A 156 4.90 -6.91 1.95
C MET A 156 4.28 -5.60 1.49
N ARG A 157 5.03 -4.73 0.79
CA ARG A 157 4.50 -3.43 0.32
C ARG A 157 3.37 -3.59 -0.68
N LEU A 158 3.45 -4.55 -1.62
CA LEU A 158 2.32 -4.87 -2.50
C LEU A 158 1.10 -5.35 -1.70
N GLY A 159 1.30 -6.19 -0.69
CA GLY A 159 0.25 -6.60 0.23
C GLY A 159 -0.40 -5.40 0.92
N ASP A 160 0.39 -4.44 1.43
CA ASP A 160 -0.11 -3.24 2.10
C ASP A 160 -0.97 -2.39 1.15
N MET A 161 -0.51 -2.19 -0.09
CA MET A 161 -1.27 -1.48 -1.13
C MET A 161 -2.59 -2.18 -1.48
N LEU A 162 -2.57 -3.51 -1.59
CA LEU A 162 -3.78 -4.30 -1.83
C LEU A 162 -4.77 -4.22 -0.67
N ILE A 163 -4.30 -4.12 0.58
CA ILE A 163 -5.16 -3.86 1.75
C ILE A 163 -5.85 -2.49 1.61
N LEU A 164 -5.12 -1.45 1.22
CA LEU A 164 -5.70 -0.10 1.02
C LEU A 164 -6.78 -0.11 -0.08
N GLN A 165 -6.61 -0.95 -1.10
CA GLN A 165 -7.58 -1.16 -2.17
C GLN A 165 -8.71 -2.14 -1.79
N ASN A 166 -8.78 -2.58 -0.54
CA ASN A 166 -9.71 -3.61 -0.04
C ASN A 166 -9.61 -4.96 -0.75
N ASN A 167 -8.50 -5.22 -1.43
CA ASN A 167 -8.24 -6.49 -2.10
C ASN A 167 -7.54 -7.48 -1.16
N PHE A 168 -8.30 -7.96 -0.15
CA PHE A 168 -7.75 -8.76 0.94
C PHE A 168 -7.26 -10.15 0.51
N THR A 169 -7.86 -10.75 -0.53
CA THR A 169 -7.48 -12.11 -0.97
C THR A 169 -6.14 -12.09 -1.70
N GLU A 170 -5.90 -11.08 -2.54
CA GLU A 170 -4.65 -10.91 -3.25
C GLU A 170 -3.56 -10.45 -2.27
N ALA A 171 -3.88 -9.57 -1.31
CA ALA A 171 -2.96 -9.19 -0.25
C ALA A 171 -2.44 -10.42 0.54
N GLU A 172 -3.32 -11.39 0.81
CA GLU A 172 -2.95 -12.63 1.51
C GLU A 172 -1.90 -13.42 0.73
N LEU A 173 -2.03 -13.51 -0.59
CA LEU A 173 -1.06 -14.20 -1.44
C LEU A 173 0.31 -13.51 -1.41
N GLU A 174 0.33 -12.17 -1.42
CA GLU A 174 1.55 -11.39 -1.32
C GLU A 174 2.23 -11.57 0.04
N TYR A 175 1.48 -11.46 1.16
CA TYR A 175 2.04 -11.70 2.48
C TYR A 175 2.51 -13.15 2.69
N GLN A 176 1.78 -14.13 2.14
CA GLN A 176 2.19 -15.54 2.19
C GLN A 176 3.50 -15.74 1.43
N SER A 177 3.67 -15.10 0.28
CA SER A 177 4.93 -15.12 -0.47
C SER A 177 6.08 -14.54 0.36
N ALA A 178 5.85 -13.44 1.07
CA ALA A 178 6.84 -12.86 1.99
C ALA A 178 7.23 -13.81 3.14
N VAL A 179 6.25 -14.49 3.76
CA VAL A 179 6.49 -15.53 4.78
C VAL A 179 7.34 -16.66 4.21
N ASP A 180 6.99 -17.17 3.04
CA ASP A 180 7.66 -18.32 2.42
C ASP A 180 9.11 -18.00 2.06
N ILE A 181 9.38 -16.79 1.56
CA ILE A 181 10.73 -16.30 1.30
C ILE A 181 11.53 -16.23 2.60
N ARG A 182 11.00 -15.57 3.64
CA ARG A 182 11.70 -15.43 4.93
C ARG A 182 11.99 -16.80 5.56
N LYS A 183 11.06 -17.75 5.48
CA LYS A 183 11.27 -19.14 5.91
C LYS A 183 12.33 -19.86 5.10
N LYS A 184 12.27 -19.78 3.76
CA LYS A 184 13.24 -20.44 2.86
C LYS A 184 14.67 -20.00 3.16
N PHE A 185 14.87 -18.73 3.50
CA PHE A 185 16.17 -18.16 3.84
C PHE A 185 16.47 -18.15 5.35
N LYS A 186 15.65 -18.83 6.17
CA LYS A 186 15.82 -18.96 7.64
C LYS A 186 15.95 -17.62 8.36
N MET A 187 15.18 -16.64 7.91
CA MET A 187 15.03 -15.36 8.59
C MET A 187 14.03 -15.54 9.73
N GLU A 188 14.52 -15.51 10.97
CA GLU A 188 13.72 -15.74 12.17
C GLU A 188 13.52 -14.43 12.98
N GLY A 189 12.75 -14.53 14.08
CA GLY A 189 12.52 -13.43 15.00
C GLY A 189 11.68 -12.30 14.36
N LYS A 190 12.07 -11.05 14.63
CA LYS A 190 11.31 -9.83 14.32
C LYS A 190 10.85 -9.73 12.87
N LYS A 191 11.70 -10.15 11.93
CA LYS A 191 11.37 -10.11 10.50
C LYS A 191 10.29 -11.13 10.16
N LEU A 192 10.28 -12.31 10.75
CA LEU A 192 9.27 -13.31 10.44
C LEU A 192 7.93 -13.01 11.11
N SER A 193 7.95 -12.51 12.36
CA SER A 193 6.73 -12.17 13.09
C SER A 193 5.92 -11.07 12.41
N SER A 194 6.57 -10.05 11.85
CA SER A 194 5.85 -8.97 11.14
C SER A 194 5.10 -9.47 9.90
N CYS A 195 5.69 -10.38 9.11
CA CYS A 195 4.96 -10.99 7.98
C CYS A 195 3.74 -11.78 8.45
N TYR A 196 3.87 -12.54 9.53
CA TYR A 196 2.77 -13.31 10.08
C TYR A 196 1.63 -12.44 10.60
N LEU A 197 1.97 -11.28 11.18
CA LEU A 197 0.98 -10.30 11.62
C LEU A 197 0.15 -9.79 10.44
N SER A 198 0.82 -9.28 9.39
CA SER A 198 0.14 -8.75 8.19
C SER A 198 -0.68 -9.83 7.48
N LEU A 199 -0.14 -11.05 7.36
CA LEU A 199 -0.86 -12.19 6.78
C LEU A 199 -2.14 -12.53 7.57
N ALA A 200 -2.05 -12.57 8.91
CA ALA A 200 -3.19 -12.89 9.75
C ALA A 200 -4.29 -11.82 9.67
N GLN A 201 -3.90 -10.54 9.63
CA GLN A 201 -4.83 -9.42 9.43
C GLN A 201 -5.52 -9.50 8.06
N SER A 202 -4.76 -9.75 6.99
CA SER A 202 -5.31 -9.94 5.64
C SER A 202 -6.29 -11.12 5.57
N GLN A 203 -5.95 -12.27 6.15
CA GLN A 203 -6.84 -13.43 6.24
C GLN A 203 -8.12 -13.12 7.03
N MET A 204 -8.01 -12.32 8.08
CA MET A 204 -9.16 -11.89 8.87
C MET A 204 -10.09 -10.99 8.05
N PHE A 205 -9.56 -9.98 7.36
CA PHE A 205 -10.34 -9.10 6.48
C PHE A 205 -10.93 -9.84 5.27
N ALA A 206 -10.26 -10.89 4.78
CA ALA A 206 -10.77 -11.81 3.77
C ALA A 206 -11.86 -12.76 4.31
N GLY A 207 -12.19 -12.69 5.60
CA GLY A 207 -13.21 -13.52 6.26
C GLY A 207 -12.77 -14.96 6.57
N LYS A 208 -11.49 -15.29 6.39
CA LYS A 208 -10.93 -16.63 6.64
C LYS A 208 -10.56 -16.81 8.13
N LEU A 209 -11.54 -16.62 9.01
CA LEU A 209 -11.32 -16.44 10.46
C LEU A 209 -10.55 -17.60 11.14
N VAL A 210 -10.84 -18.85 10.77
CA VAL A 210 -10.14 -20.02 11.34
C VAL A 210 -8.67 -20.03 10.95
N ILE A 211 -8.37 -19.70 9.69
CA ILE A 211 -7.00 -19.63 9.17
C ILE A 211 -6.28 -18.44 9.84
N ALA A 212 -6.91 -17.27 9.85
CA ALA A 212 -6.39 -16.07 10.52
C ALA A 212 -6.02 -16.36 11.97
N LYS A 213 -6.88 -17.04 12.72
CA LYS A 213 -6.61 -17.44 14.11
C LYS A 213 -5.37 -18.34 14.24
N MET A 214 -5.20 -19.33 13.35
CA MET A 214 -4.00 -20.18 13.35
C MET A 214 -2.73 -19.37 13.06
N THR A 215 -2.82 -18.43 12.12
CA THR A 215 -1.73 -17.53 11.75
C THR A 215 -1.38 -16.56 12.89
N PHE A 216 -2.37 -15.96 13.55
CA PHE A 216 -2.15 -15.12 14.73
C PHE A 216 -1.50 -15.88 15.88
N LYS A 217 -1.88 -17.15 16.14
CA LYS A 217 -1.20 -17.98 17.15
C LYS A 217 0.27 -18.24 16.81
N THR A 218 0.57 -18.39 15.52
CA THR A 218 1.97 -18.50 15.06
C THR A 218 2.72 -17.21 15.31
N CYS A 219 2.10 -16.06 15.02
CA CYS A 219 2.64 -14.74 15.31
C CYS A 219 2.88 -14.52 16.81
N GLU A 220 1.90 -14.84 17.65
CA GLU A 220 1.97 -14.76 19.12
C GLU A 220 3.17 -15.55 19.65
N SER A 221 3.32 -16.81 19.26
CA SER A 221 4.46 -17.65 19.68
C SER A 221 5.81 -17.04 19.30
N LEU A 222 5.93 -16.47 18.09
CA LEU A 222 7.16 -15.81 17.64
C LEU A 222 7.44 -14.54 18.45
N MET A 223 6.42 -13.73 18.72
CA MET A 223 6.55 -12.52 19.53
C MET A 223 6.94 -12.84 20.98
N GLU A 224 6.39 -13.90 21.57
CA GLU A 224 6.80 -14.38 22.90
C GLU A 224 8.26 -14.82 22.93
N ASP A 225 8.73 -15.52 21.90
CA ASP A 225 10.14 -15.90 21.78
C ASP A 225 11.07 -14.69 21.60
N ILE A 226 10.63 -13.67 20.85
CA ILE A 226 11.36 -12.39 20.72
C ILE A 226 11.46 -11.69 22.08
N LEU A 227 10.38 -11.61 22.84
CA LEU A 227 10.38 -10.95 24.16
C LEU A 227 11.19 -11.73 25.21
N LYS A 228 11.39 -13.04 25.08
CA LYS A 228 12.37 -13.76 25.91
C LYS A 228 13.80 -13.27 25.67
N LEU A 229 14.14 -12.90 24.44
CA LEU A 229 15.45 -12.36 24.08
C LEU A 229 15.57 -10.86 24.38
N TYR A 230 14.46 -10.13 24.25
CA TYR A 230 14.38 -8.68 24.45
C TYR A 230 13.21 -8.30 25.38
N PRO A 231 13.31 -8.58 26.70
CA PRO A 231 12.17 -8.45 27.62
C PRO A 231 11.63 -7.02 27.80
N ASN A 232 12.44 -6.00 27.47
CA ASN A 232 12.08 -4.59 27.64
C ASN A 232 11.72 -3.92 26.31
N ASP A 233 11.40 -4.70 25.26
CA ASP A 233 10.93 -4.16 23.99
C ASP A 233 9.46 -3.77 24.12
N GLU A 234 9.21 -2.51 24.49
CA GLU A 234 7.86 -1.98 24.68
C GLU A 234 7.00 -2.11 23.40
N THR A 235 7.60 -1.88 22.23
CA THR A 235 6.89 -1.99 20.95
C THR A 235 6.37 -3.40 20.72
N TYR A 236 7.19 -4.43 20.97
CA TYR A 236 6.75 -5.82 20.85
C TYR A 236 5.80 -6.25 21.96
N THR A 237 5.93 -5.65 23.15
CA THR A 237 5.00 -5.91 24.26
C THR A 237 3.59 -5.43 23.91
N CYS A 238 3.45 -4.18 23.45
CA CYS A 238 2.16 -3.64 22.99
C CYS A 238 1.61 -4.44 21.80
N ALA A 239 2.45 -4.74 20.80
CA ALA A 239 2.00 -5.51 19.64
C ALA A 239 1.53 -6.93 20.01
N LEU A 240 2.16 -7.57 21.00
CA LEU A 240 1.72 -8.88 21.50
C LEU A 240 0.38 -8.79 22.25
N GLU A 241 0.16 -7.72 23.02
CA GLU A 241 -1.12 -7.46 23.67
C GLU A 241 -2.25 -7.28 22.65
N ASP A 242 -2.00 -6.52 21.57
CA ASP A 242 -2.95 -6.35 20.46
C ASP A 242 -3.26 -7.69 19.77
N VAL A 243 -2.24 -8.51 19.51
CA VAL A 243 -2.42 -9.86 18.92
C VAL A 243 -3.26 -10.74 19.84
N LYS A 244 -3.05 -10.69 21.16
CA LYS A 244 -3.81 -11.46 22.15
C LYS A 244 -5.28 -11.02 22.20
N LEU A 245 -5.54 -9.72 22.13
CA LEU A 245 -6.89 -9.17 22.05
C LEU A 245 -7.57 -9.62 20.76
N GLN A 246 -6.89 -9.52 19.62
CA GLN A 246 -7.42 -9.96 18.33
C GLN A 246 -7.74 -11.46 18.30
N LEU A 247 -6.91 -12.29 18.93
CA LEU A 247 -7.16 -13.72 19.10
C LEU A 247 -8.40 -14.00 19.94
N HIS A 248 -8.56 -13.29 21.05
CA HIS A 248 -9.73 -13.41 21.92
C HIS A 248 -11.02 -13.05 21.17
N ASP A 249 -10.99 -11.98 20.38
CA ASP A 249 -12.14 -11.51 19.60
C ASP A 249 -12.47 -12.47 18.46
N LEU A 250 -11.46 -12.97 17.74
CA LEU A 250 -11.65 -14.03 16.74
C LEU A 250 -12.26 -15.30 17.36
N ASP A 251 -11.83 -15.68 18.56
CA ASP A 251 -12.38 -16.82 19.27
C ASP A 251 -13.87 -16.65 19.57
N LYS A 252 -14.28 -15.45 19.98
CA LYS A 252 -15.67 -15.10 20.21
C LYS A 252 -16.48 -15.14 18.91
N ILE A 253 -16.00 -14.48 17.85
CA ILE A 253 -16.67 -14.42 16.54
C ILE A 253 -16.86 -15.82 15.97
N ILE A 254 -15.82 -16.66 15.99
CA ILE A 254 -15.89 -18.04 15.47
C ILE A 254 -16.93 -18.86 16.25
N LYS A 255 -16.95 -18.76 17.59
CA LYS A 255 -17.95 -19.47 18.41
C LYS A 255 -19.37 -19.03 18.09
N GLU A 256 -19.60 -17.73 17.95
CA GLU A 256 -20.91 -17.17 17.60
C GLU A 256 -21.36 -17.61 16.21
N GLN A 257 -20.49 -17.55 15.19
CA GLN A 257 -20.82 -18.00 13.83
C GLN A 257 -21.12 -19.50 13.76
N ILE A 258 -20.34 -20.32 14.48
CA ILE A 258 -20.58 -21.76 14.59
C ILE A 258 -21.95 -22.03 15.25
N TYR A 259 -22.27 -21.31 16.33
CA TYR A 259 -23.52 -21.45 17.05
C TYR A 259 -24.74 -21.12 16.17
N GLU A 260 -24.70 -19.98 15.47
CA GLU A 260 -25.78 -19.56 14.58
C GLU A 260 -25.96 -20.51 13.40
N PHE A 261 -24.86 -21.01 12.81
CA PHE A 261 -24.95 -21.99 11.73
C PHE A 261 -25.53 -23.33 12.19
N SER A 262 -25.10 -23.83 13.36
CA SER A 262 -25.63 -25.05 13.97
C SER A 262 -27.15 -24.95 14.20
N LYS A 263 -27.61 -23.81 14.72
CA LYS A 263 -29.03 -23.52 14.96
C LYS A 263 -29.86 -23.46 13.67
N GLN A 264 -29.31 -22.93 12.59
CA GLN A 264 -30.03 -22.76 11.32
C GLN A 264 -30.17 -24.07 10.51
N LYS A 265 -29.19 -24.97 10.56
CA LYS A 265 -29.21 -26.18 9.72
C LYS A 265 -29.44 -27.49 10.48
N GLY A 266 -29.41 -27.50 11.82
CA GLY A 266 -29.49 -28.74 12.61
C GLY A 266 -28.29 -29.67 12.38
N ILE A 267 -27.16 -29.13 11.92
CA ILE A 267 -25.94 -29.87 11.57
C ILE A 267 -24.93 -29.76 12.73
N PRO A 268 -24.14 -30.83 13.01
CA PRO A 268 -23.08 -30.79 14.02
C PRO A 268 -22.02 -29.72 13.74
N ILE A 269 -21.60 -29.05 14.81
CA ILE A 269 -20.65 -27.93 14.88
C ILE A 269 -19.35 -28.17 14.07
N GLU A 270 -18.91 -29.42 13.96
CA GLU A 270 -17.63 -29.82 13.37
C GLU A 270 -17.55 -29.71 11.83
N SER A 271 -18.67 -29.42 11.14
CA SER A 271 -18.77 -29.45 9.67
C SER A 271 -19.07 -28.09 9.02
N VAL A 272 -18.94 -26.99 9.77
CA VAL A 272 -19.37 -25.65 9.34
C VAL A 272 -18.26 -24.89 8.60
N GLN A 273 -18.56 -24.42 7.37
CA GLN A 273 -17.78 -23.37 6.70
C GLN A 273 -18.35 -21.98 7.06
N LEU A 274 -17.48 -21.11 7.56
CA LEU A 274 -17.82 -19.76 8.02
C LEU A 274 -18.05 -18.80 6.84
N LYS A 275 -19.03 -17.89 6.97
CA LYS A 275 -19.30 -16.85 5.96
C LYS A 275 -18.26 -15.72 6.06
N GLN A 276 -17.86 -15.18 4.91
CA GLN A 276 -17.03 -13.98 4.83
C GLN A 276 -17.71 -12.77 5.50
N GLY A 277 -16.89 -11.87 6.06
CA GLY A 277 -17.37 -10.71 6.81
C GLY A 277 -18.05 -9.66 5.93
N SER A 278 -18.82 -8.75 6.55
CA SER A 278 -19.61 -7.73 5.84
C SER A 278 -18.81 -6.73 5.00
N GLN A 279 -17.48 -6.69 5.16
CA GLN A 279 -16.59 -5.78 4.43
C GLN A 279 -16.05 -6.39 3.12
N CYS A 280 -16.09 -7.72 2.96
CA CYS A 280 -15.59 -8.37 1.75
C CYS A 280 -16.42 -8.02 0.50
N ASP A 281 -17.69 -7.64 0.69
CA ASP A 281 -18.64 -7.30 -0.38
C ASP A 281 -18.88 -5.78 -0.50
N ALA A 282 -18.17 -4.93 0.25
CA ALA A 282 -18.45 -3.49 0.31
C ALA A 282 -18.40 -2.81 -1.08
N VAL A 283 -17.46 -3.23 -1.95
CA VAL A 283 -17.34 -2.76 -3.35
C VAL A 283 -18.56 -3.17 -4.19
N SER A 284 -19.17 -4.32 -3.91
CA SER A 284 -20.40 -4.77 -4.60
C SER A 284 -21.67 -4.10 -4.10
N LEU A 285 -21.60 -3.49 -2.91
CA LEU A 285 -22.71 -2.79 -2.24
C LEU A 285 -22.73 -1.29 -2.55
N ILE A 286 -21.70 -0.75 -3.23
CA ILE A 286 -21.73 0.61 -3.78
C ILE A 286 -22.78 0.61 -4.90
N PRO A 287 -23.89 1.35 -4.78
CA PRO A 287 -24.85 1.47 -5.86
C PRO A 287 -24.13 2.08 -7.05
N LYS A 288 -23.89 1.30 -8.12
CA LYS A 288 -23.55 1.88 -9.41
C LYS A 288 -24.75 2.75 -9.79
N THR A 289 -24.57 4.06 -9.87
CA THR A 289 -25.60 4.98 -10.36
C THR A 289 -25.90 4.60 -11.80
N THR A 290 -26.88 3.72 -11.99
CA THR A 290 -27.54 3.51 -13.27
C THR A 290 -28.51 4.66 -13.46
N ASP A 291 -27.97 5.87 -13.60
CA ASP A 291 -28.78 6.99 -14.05
C ASP A 291 -28.41 7.26 -15.50
N THR A 292 -29.40 7.12 -16.37
CA THR A 292 -29.36 7.41 -17.80
C THR A 292 -29.30 8.92 -18.04
N LEU A 293 -28.46 9.64 -17.28
CA LEU A 293 -28.20 11.07 -17.42
C LEU A 293 -27.10 11.36 -18.45
N ASP A 294 -26.35 10.33 -18.86
CA ASP A 294 -25.31 10.38 -19.90
C ASP A 294 -25.75 9.77 -21.23
N GLU A 295 -27.02 9.87 -21.62
CA GLU A 295 -27.36 9.66 -23.03
C GLU A 295 -26.88 10.88 -23.84
N PRO A 296 -25.95 10.72 -24.80
CA PRO A 296 -25.50 11.82 -25.63
C PRO A 296 -26.63 12.24 -26.58
N ILE A 297 -27.36 13.30 -26.24
CA ILE A 297 -28.30 13.95 -27.15
C ILE A 297 -27.52 14.88 -28.08
N LEU A 298 -26.83 14.30 -29.06
CA LEU A 298 -26.36 15.04 -30.24
C LEU A 298 -26.77 14.30 -31.50
N GLY A 299 -27.65 14.97 -32.26
CA GLY A 299 -28.24 14.48 -33.49
C GLY A 299 -27.20 14.09 -34.55
N GLY A 300 -27.57 13.10 -35.34
CA GLY A 300 -26.73 12.55 -36.38
C GLY A 300 -26.39 13.55 -37.48
N GLU A 301 -25.18 14.06 -37.45
CA GLU A 301 -24.44 14.45 -38.66
C GLU A 301 -23.01 13.94 -38.54
N SER A 302 -22.58 13.16 -39.54
CA SER A 302 -21.21 12.65 -39.65
C SER A 302 -20.25 13.81 -39.90
N ILE A 303 -19.44 14.17 -38.91
CA ILE A 303 -18.31 15.08 -39.09
C ILE A 303 -17.04 14.24 -39.25
N MET A 304 -16.56 14.18 -40.49
CA MET A 304 -15.23 13.69 -40.86
C MET A 304 -14.15 14.56 -40.19
N ILE A 305 -13.33 13.98 -39.32
CA ILE A 305 -12.16 14.66 -38.77
C ILE A 305 -10.93 14.21 -39.57
N SER A 306 -10.47 15.07 -40.47
CA SER A 306 -9.14 15.01 -41.08
C SER A 306 -8.05 15.53 -40.12
N PRO A 307 -6.80 15.03 -40.22
CA PRO A 307 -5.75 15.25 -39.23
C PRO A 307 -5.14 16.65 -39.32
N ALA A 308 -5.00 17.34 -38.18
CA ALA A 308 -4.32 18.63 -38.07
C ALA A 308 -2.97 18.50 -37.36
N GLN A 309 -2.01 19.26 -37.88
CA GLN A 309 -0.56 19.11 -37.76
C GLN A 309 0.02 19.65 -36.45
N CYS A 310 1.08 18.99 -35.97
CA CYS A 310 1.92 19.45 -34.88
C CYS A 310 2.63 20.77 -35.23
N LYS A 311 2.42 21.81 -34.41
CA LYS A 311 3.32 22.96 -34.31
C LYS A 311 4.23 22.80 -33.11
N THR A 312 5.53 22.88 -33.37
CA THR A 312 6.60 22.99 -32.39
C THR A 312 6.49 24.31 -31.63
N VAL A 313 6.47 24.26 -30.29
CA VAL A 313 6.75 25.41 -29.42
C VAL A 313 7.78 24.98 -28.37
N ILE A 314 8.80 25.82 -28.21
CA ILE A 314 9.95 25.65 -27.34
C ILE A 314 9.69 26.35 -26.00
N CYS A 315 10.22 25.74 -24.93
CA CYS A 315 10.65 26.30 -23.63
C CYS A 315 9.68 26.20 -22.44
N GLY A 316 10.19 25.61 -21.35
CA GLY A 316 9.67 25.79 -19.98
C GLY A 316 9.81 24.54 -19.11
N THR A 317 10.98 24.38 -18.48
CA THR A 317 11.27 23.56 -17.27
C THR A 317 10.14 22.66 -16.74
N LYS A 318 10.06 21.40 -17.18
CA LYS A 318 9.25 20.36 -16.51
C LYS A 318 9.97 19.01 -16.50
N LYS A 319 9.77 18.28 -15.39
CA LYS A 319 10.31 16.96 -15.05
C LYS A 319 10.17 16.02 -16.24
N LYS A 320 11.27 15.37 -16.64
CA LYS A 320 11.29 14.44 -17.78
C LYS A 320 10.78 13.08 -17.31
N ARG A 321 9.61 12.67 -17.80
CA ARG A 321 9.13 11.29 -17.70
C ARG A 321 10.02 10.41 -18.58
N ILE A 322 10.48 9.28 -18.06
CA ILE A 322 11.14 8.24 -18.87
C ILE A 322 10.10 7.68 -19.81
N ASP A 323 10.31 7.86 -21.11
CA ASP A 323 9.47 7.29 -22.14
C ASP A 323 9.84 5.81 -22.34
N LEU A 324 8.96 4.91 -21.88
CA LEU A 324 9.08 3.45 -22.04
C LEU A 324 8.24 2.92 -23.23
N THR A 325 7.71 3.80 -24.10
CA THR A 325 6.70 3.43 -25.11
C THR A 325 7.25 2.60 -26.28
N ASN A 326 8.56 2.29 -26.31
CA ASN A 326 9.17 1.44 -27.34
C ASN A 326 9.42 -0.02 -26.89
N LEU A 327 8.54 -0.57 -26.05
CA LEU A 327 8.61 -1.96 -25.57
C LEU A 327 7.67 -2.94 -26.31
N TYR A 328 7.22 -2.58 -27.52
CA TYR A 328 6.52 -3.49 -28.45
C TYR A 328 7.25 -3.61 -29.78
#